data_AF-A0A6I7Q9F4-F1
#
_entry.id   AF-A0A6I7Q9F4-F1
#
_cell.length_a   1.000
_cell.length_b   1.000
_cell.length_c   1.000
_cell.angle_alpha   90.00
_cell.angle_beta   90.00
_cell.angle_gamma   90.00
#
_symmetry.space_group_name_H-M   'P 1'
#
loop_
_entity.id
_entity.type
_entity.pdbx_description
1 polymer ?
#
loop_
_entity_poly.entity_id
_entity_poly.type
_entity_poly.pdbx_seq_one_letter_code
_entity_poly.pdbx_strand_id
1 'polypeptide(L)'
;MSYSSDDKARFKTYLEVFLRSENDDLSDTEKIPALKKKLNSKWIQLFINVAIIILFAFMYLNGYTTFGDIFYYIIFGVFAINIALIFWQRKQITDLIEFLEYRIERGHTDEL
;
A
#
# COMPACT_ATOMS: atom_id res chain seq x y z
N MET A 1 -16.16 -12.49 15.06
CA MET A 1 -15.03 -13.02 14.27
C MET A 1 -13.94 -13.46 15.24
N SER A 2 -13.46 -14.70 15.15
CA SER A 2 -12.28 -15.15 15.90
C SER A 2 -11.14 -15.23 14.90
N TYR A 3 -10.08 -14.45 15.10
CA TYR A 3 -8.90 -14.49 14.24
C TYR A 3 -8.08 -15.72 14.60
N SER A 4 -7.69 -16.49 13.58
CA SER A 4 -6.84 -17.66 13.76
C SER A 4 -5.42 -17.25 14.15
N SER A 5 -4.63 -18.19 14.67
CA SER A 5 -3.20 -17.98 14.94
C SER A 5 -2.43 -17.55 13.68
N ASP A 6 -2.85 -18.05 12.50
CA ASP A 6 -2.25 -17.71 11.22
C ASP A 6 -2.54 -16.25 10.83
N ASP A 7 -3.73 -15.75 11.15
CA ASP A 7 -4.08 -14.35 10.91
C ASP A 7 -3.21 -13.43 11.78
N LYS A 8 -3.02 -13.77 13.07
CA LYS A 8 -2.16 -13.01 13.98
C LYS A 8 -0.70 -12.97 13.50
N ALA A 9 -0.17 -14.09 13.03
CA ALA A 9 1.19 -14.16 12.48
C ALA A 9 1.34 -13.28 11.23
N ARG A 10 0.36 -13.30 10.32
CA ARG A 10 0.35 -12.42 9.13
C ARG A 10 0.30 -10.95 9.51
N PHE A 11 -0.51 -10.59 10.51
CA PHE A 11 -0.59 -9.20 10.99
C PHE A 11 0.73 -8.74 11.63
N LYS A 12 1.44 -9.58 12.37
CA LYS A 12 2.78 -9.27 12.91
C LYS A 12 3.78 -8.95 11.79
N THR A 13 3.82 -9.80 10.76
CA THR A 13 4.69 -9.57 9.58
C THR A 13 4.32 -8.30 8.84
N TYR A 14 3.03 -8.01 8.65
CA TYR A 14 2.60 -6.76 8.02
C TYR A 14 2.98 -5.55 8.86
N LEU A 15 2.88 -5.66 10.19
CA LEU A 15 3.32 -4.61 11.10
C LEU A 15 4.82 -4.31 10.90
N GLU A 16 5.69 -5.32 10.95
CA GLU A 16 7.13 -5.14 10.74
C GLU A 16 7.46 -4.53 9.37
N VAL A 17 6.83 -5.03 8.31
CA VAL A 17 7.05 -4.58 6.92
C VAL A 17 6.59 -3.13 6.73
N PHE A 18 5.42 -2.77 7.27
CA PHE A 18 4.85 -1.46 7.05
C PHE A 18 5.34 -0.41 8.05
N LEU A 19 5.53 -0.74 9.32
CA LEU A 19 5.85 0.24 10.36
C LEU A 19 7.37 0.45 10.54
N ARG A 20 8.24 -0.49 10.13
CA ARG A 20 9.70 -0.46 10.39
C ARG A 20 9.97 -0.41 11.91
N SER A 21 11.06 -1.03 12.37
CA SER A 21 11.37 -1.21 13.81
C SER A 21 11.20 0.02 14.71
N GLU A 22 11.36 1.25 14.19
CA GLU A 22 11.13 2.52 14.93
C GLU A 22 9.68 2.72 15.43
N ASN A 23 8.69 2.06 14.85
CA ASN A 23 7.28 2.23 15.21
C ASN A 23 6.69 0.98 15.89
N ASP A 24 7.53 -0.01 16.21
CA ASP A 24 7.07 -1.25 16.84
C ASP A 24 6.70 -1.01 18.32
N ASP A 25 7.38 -0.06 18.97
CA ASP A 25 7.11 0.44 20.33
C ASP A 25 5.91 1.39 20.43
N LEU A 26 5.28 1.76 19.31
CA LEU A 26 4.10 2.63 19.36
C LEU A 26 2.89 1.88 19.93
N SER A 27 2.10 2.57 20.75
CA SER A 27 0.81 2.04 21.19
C SER A 27 -0.10 1.78 19.98
N ASP A 28 -1.05 0.86 20.12
CA ASP A 28 -2.00 0.53 19.04
C ASP A 28 -2.75 1.76 18.52
N THR A 29 -3.04 2.69 19.43
CA THR A 29 -3.62 4.00 19.18
C THR A 29 -2.76 4.91 18.29
N GLU A 30 -1.43 4.76 18.32
CA GLU A 30 -0.49 5.52 17.50
C GLU A 30 -0.12 4.81 16.18
N LYS A 31 -0.25 3.48 16.14
CA LYS A 31 -0.06 2.67 14.92
C LYS A 31 -1.13 2.96 13.87
N ILE A 32 -2.39 3.17 14.27
CA ILE A 32 -3.50 3.51 13.36
C ILE A 32 -3.25 4.81 12.57
N PRO A 33 -2.95 5.98 13.19
CA PRO A 33 -2.70 7.20 12.44
C PRO A 33 -1.46 7.10 11.56
N ALA A 34 -0.43 6.36 11.96
CA ALA A 34 0.74 6.09 11.12
C ALA A 34 0.38 5.27 9.87
N LEU A 35 -0.45 4.24 10.01
CA LEU A 35 -0.96 3.43 8.90
C LEU A 35 -1.89 4.24 7.99
N LYS A 36 -2.78 5.09 8.54
CA LYS A 36 -3.62 6.01 7.77
C LYS A 36 -2.78 7.01 6.96
N LYS A 37 -1.68 7.54 7.53
CA LYS A 37 -0.74 8.40 6.80
C LYS A 37 -0.07 7.67 5.63
N LYS A 38 0.33 6.40 5.83
CA LYS A 38 0.87 5.54 4.75
C LYS A 38 -0.18 5.29 3.66
N LEU A 39 -1.44 5.04 4.04
CA LEU A 39 -2.53 4.86 3.08
C LEU A 39 -2.71 6.09 2.17
N ASN A 40 -2.67 7.30 2.75
CA ASN A 40 -2.75 8.55 1.98
C ASN A 40 -1.56 8.72 1.03
N SER A 41 -0.35 8.37 1.47
CA SER A 41 0.83 8.38 0.61
C SER A 41 0.67 7.44 -0.60
N LYS A 42 0.02 6.28 -0.42
CA LYS A 42 -0.28 5.35 -1.52
C LYS A 42 -1.27 5.93 -2.54
N TRP A 43 -2.24 6.74 -2.12
CA TRP A 43 -3.11 7.47 -3.04
C TRP A 43 -2.34 8.48 -3.89
N ILE A 44 -1.40 9.21 -3.29
CA ILE A 44 -0.54 10.14 -4.01
C ILE A 44 0.33 9.38 -5.02
N GLN A 45 0.91 8.24 -4.62
CA GLN A 45 1.67 7.37 -5.54
C GLN A 45 0.81 6.87 -6.70
N LEU A 46 -0.44 6.49 -6.45
CA LEU A 46 -1.37 6.06 -7.50
C LEU A 46 -1.65 7.21 -8.48
N PHE A 47 -1.94 8.40 -7.96
CA PHE A 47 -2.19 9.59 -8.77
C PHE A 47 -0.98 9.91 -9.67
N ILE A 48 0.23 9.90 -9.11
CA ILE A 48 1.47 10.14 -9.87
C ILE A 48 1.66 9.07 -10.96
N ASN A 49 1.45 7.79 -10.65
CA ASN A 49 1.53 6.72 -11.65
C ASN A 49 0.56 6.95 -12.81
N VAL A 50 -0.70 7.26 -12.52
CA VAL A 50 -1.72 7.53 -13.54
C VAL A 50 -1.36 8.77 -14.37
N ALA A 51 -0.89 9.84 -13.72
CA ALA A 51 -0.45 11.06 -14.41
C ALA A 51 0.70 10.79 -15.37
N ILE A 52 1.67 9.96 -14.98
CA ILE A 52 2.79 9.58 -15.85
C ILE A 52 2.29 8.77 -17.06
N ILE A 53 1.40 7.79 -16.87
CA ILE A 53 0.82 7.01 -17.98
C ILE A 53 0.13 7.95 -18.98
N ILE A 54 -0.66 8.90 -18.49
CA ILE A 54 -1.37 9.88 -19.34
C ILE A 54 -0.37 10.75 -20.12
N LEU A 55 0.69 11.22 -19.45
CA LEU A 55 1.73 12.04 -20.08
C LEU A 55 2.47 11.26 -21.17
N PHE A 56 2.87 10.01 -20.90
CA PHE A 56 3.52 9.16 -21.90
C PHE A 56 2.59 8.81 -23.07
N ALA A 57 1.31 8.52 -22.80
CA ALA A 57 0.33 8.28 -23.84
C ALA A 57 0.12 9.52 -24.73
N PHE A 58 0.04 10.70 -24.13
CA PHE A 58 -0.05 11.97 -24.86
C PHE A 58 1.19 12.21 -25.73
N MET A 59 2.40 11.99 -25.17
CA MET A 59 3.64 12.14 -25.93
C MET A 59 3.74 11.17 -27.11
N TYR A 60 3.30 9.92 -26.93
CA TYR A 60 3.27 8.92 -27.99
C TYR A 60 2.33 9.31 -29.13
N LEU A 61 1.09 9.70 -28.82
CA LEU A 61 0.09 10.08 -29.83
C LEU A 61 0.49 11.31 -30.64
N ASN A 62 1.23 12.24 -30.05
CA ASN A 62 1.73 13.45 -30.72
C ASN A 62 3.10 13.24 -31.40
N GLY A 63 3.68 12.04 -31.32
CA GLY A 63 4.97 11.73 -31.94
C GLY A 63 6.16 12.51 -31.35
N TYR A 64 6.06 13.02 -30.11
CA TYR A 64 7.16 13.73 -29.45
C TYR A 64 8.35 12.83 -29.10
N THR A 65 8.15 11.52 -29.20
CA THR A 65 9.06 10.50 -28.73
C THR A 65 9.55 9.64 -29.87
N THR A 66 10.85 9.41 -29.92
CA THR A 66 11.54 8.58 -30.92
C THR A 66 11.67 7.10 -30.53
N PHE A 67 11.11 6.70 -29.38
CA PHE A 67 11.14 5.32 -28.92
C PHE A 67 10.20 4.44 -29.75
N GLY A 68 10.59 3.19 -30.01
CA GLY A 68 9.73 2.23 -30.72
C GLY A 68 8.58 1.71 -29.86
N ASP A 69 7.54 1.16 -30.49
CA ASP A 69 6.30 0.71 -29.84
C ASP A 69 6.53 -0.27 -28.66
N ILE A 70 7.55 -1.13 -28.78
CA ILE A 70 7.94 -2.09 -27.73
C ILE A 70 8.25 -1.38 -26.40
N PHE A 71 8.88 -0.21 -26.45
CA PHE A 71 9.21 0.56 -25.26
C PHE A 71 7.95 1.01 -24.51
N TYR A 72 6.90 1.41 -25.23
CA TYR A 72 5.61 1.79 -24.64
C TYR A 72 4.91 0.61 -23.97
N TYR A 73 4.93 -0.56 -24.61
CA TYR A 73 4.35 -1.76 -24.00
C TYR A 73 5.06 -2.14 -22.70
N ILE A 74 6.40 -2.02 -22.66
CA ILE A 74 7.16 -2.28 -21.42
C ILE A 74 6.80 -1.26 -20.34
N ILE A 75 6.81 0.04 -20.66
CA ILE A 75 6.42 1.10 -19.73
C ILE A 75 5.03 0.84 -19.18
N PHE A 76 4.05 0.63 -20.07
CA PHE A 76 2.68 0.39 -19.68
C PHE A 76 2.56 -0.85 -18.77
N GLY A 77 3.28 -1.92 -19.08
CA GLY A 77 3.34 -3.13 -18.25
C GLY A 77 3.89 -2.86 -16.85
N VAL A 78 5.01 -2.12 -16.74
CA VAL A 78 5.61 -1.76 -15.45
C VAL A 78 4.65 -0.90 -14.62
N PHE A 79 4.00 0.09 -15.25
CA PHE A 79 3.02 0.94 -14.58
C PHE A 79 1.77 0.17 -14.14
N ALA A 80 1.27 -0.75 -14.97
CA ALA A 80 0.13 -1.61 -14.62
C ALA A 80 0.46 -2.50 -13.40
N ILE A 81 1.65 -3.11 -13.37
CA ILE A 81 2.13 -3.88 -12.22
C ILE A 81 2.26 -2.98 -10.99
N ASN A 82 2.80 -1.77 -11.14
CA ASN A 82 2.93 -0.82 -10.02
C ASN A 82 1.57 -0.45 -9.42
N ILE A 83 0.58 -0.18 -10.26
CA ILE A 83 -0.80 0.08 -9.85
C ILE A 83 -1.37 -1.12 -9.08
N ALA A 84 -1.24 -2.33 -9.62
CA ALA A 84 -1.72 -3.55 -8.96
C ALA A 84 -1.08 -3.76 -7.58
N LEU A 85 0.23 -3.54 -7.46
CA LEU A 85 0.96 -3.60 -6.19
C LEU A 85 0.46 -2.56 -5.20
N ILE A 86 0.21 -1.32 -5.64
CA ILE A 86 -0.35 -0.26 -4.79
C ILE A 86 -1.72 -0.69 -4.26
N PHE A 87 -2.61 -1.23 -5.10
CA PHE A 87 -3.91 -1.73 -4.66
C PHE A 87 -3.77 -2.85 -3.62
N TRP A 88 -2.86 -3.79 -3.83
CA TRP A 88 -2.64 -4.88 -2.88
C TRP A 88 -2.10 -4.37 -1.54
N GLN A 89 -1.14 -3.44 -1.55
CA GLN A 89 -0.61 -2.81 -0.33
C GLN A 89 -1.69 -2.00 0.40
N ARG A 90 -2.56 -1.30 -0.33
CA ARG A 90 -3.68 -0.57 0.27
C ARG A 90 -4.63 -1.51 1.00
N LYS A 91 -4.98 -2.64 0.38
CA LYS A 91 -5.82 -3.65 1.02
C LYS A 91 -5.19 -4.15 2.32
N GLN A 92 -3.90 -4.51 2.29
CA GLN A 92 -3.19 -4.98 3.48
C GLN A 92 -3.17 -3.93 4.61
N ILE A 93 -2.96 -2.65 4.29
CA ILE A 93 -2.97 -1.58 5.28
C ILE A 93 -4.37 -1.39 5.88
N THR A 94 -5.43 -1.47 5.07
CA THR A 94 -6.81 -1.38 5.56
C THR A 94 -7.15 -2.57 6.47
N ASP A 95 -6.84 -3.79 6.05
CA ASP A 95 -7.07 -5.00 6.86
C ASP A 95 -6.31 -4.92 8.20
N LEU A 96 -5.09 -4.35 8.20
CA LEU A 96 -4.28 -4.13 9.40
C LEU A 96 -4.88 -3.06 10.34
N ILE A 97 -5.43 -1.97 9.78
CA ILE A 97 -6.12 -0.93 10.56
C ILE A 97 -7.38 -1.51 11.20
N GLU A 98 -8.18 -2.27 10.45
CA GLU A 98 -9.42 -2.88 10.97
C GLU A 98 -9.11 -3.88 12.09
N PHE A 99 -8.05 -4.68 11.95
CA PHE A 99 -7.59 -5.57 13.01
C PHE A 99 -7.16 -4.82 14.28
N LEU A 100 -6.41 -3.70 14.13
CA LEU A 100 -6.00 -2.87 15.26
C LEU A 100 -7.18 -2.16 15.94
N GLU A 101 -8.12 -1.60 15.15
CA GLU A 101 -9.34 -0.96 15.67
C GLU A 101 -10.19 -1.98 16.46
N TYR A 102 -10.38 -3.19 15.92
CA TYR A 102 -11.08 -4.28 16.62
C TYR A 102 -10.40 -4.71 17.93
N ARG A 103 -9.06 -4.74 17.97
CA ARG A 103 -8.29 -5.07 19.18
C ARG A 103 -8.48 -4.02 20.28
N ILE A 104 -8.44 -2.74 19.93
CA ILE A 104 -8.66 -1.62 20.85
C ILE A 104 -10.07 -1.67 21.42
N GLU A 105 -11.10 -1.87 20.59
CA GLU A 105 -12.51 -1.91 21.02
C GLU A 105 -12.81 -3.06 21.99
N ARG A 106 -12.09 -4.18 21.89
CA ARG A 106 -12.27 -5.34 22.78
C ARG A 106 -11.38 -5.33 24.03
N GLY A 107 -10.53 -4.32 24.21
CA GLY A 107 -9.66 -4.21 25.38
C GLY A 107 -8.62 -5.33 25.52
N HIS A 108 -8.37 -6.11 24.46
CA HIS A 108 -7.34 -7.15 24.48
C HIS A 108 -5.97 -6.53 24.18
N THR A 109 -5.30 -6.04 25.22
CA THR A 109 -3.85 -5.84 25.27
C THR A 109 -3.12 -7.18 25.39
N ASP A 110 -3.51 -8.18 24.59
CA ASP A 110 -2.78 -9.44 24.55
C ASP A 110 -1.52 -9.20 23.72
N GLU A 111 -0.39 -9.20 24.43
CA GLU A 111 0.96 -9.11 23.93
C GLU A 111 1.19 -10.07 22.74
N LEU A 112 1.95 -9.60 21.77
CA LEU A 112 2.30 -10.29 20.52
C LEU A 112 3.53 -11.19 20.67
#